data_AF-A0A7S0YWY5-F1
#
_entry.id   AF-A0A7S0YWY5-F1
#
_cell.length_a   1.000
_cell.length_b   1.000
_cell.length_c   1.000
_cell.angle_alpha   90.00
_cell.angle_beta   90.00
_cell.angle_gamma   90.00
#
_symmetry.space_group_name_H-M   'P 1'
#
loop_
_entity.id
_entity.type
_entity.pdbx_description
1 polymer ?
#
loop_
_entity_poly.entity_id
_entity_poly.type
_entity_poly.pdbx_seq_one_letter_code
_entity_poly.pdbx_strand_id
1 'polypeptide(L)'
;VWRGTKGMRHIPGNFKSFKRMGTRYVNYINLRNQKAFTRKIRKTPKENFVWQFDGKVKIRRAGKYTFCSTSDDGSRIKVNGRLVVNDDGLHGPKEKCGRRYLRRGHHRVITSGFQRGGGAYQTIYYKGPDTRWRKRLMNGSGVRWRRAKKRRGFRMRVWRGTKGMRHIPGNFKSFKRMGTRYVNYINLRNQKAFTRKIRKTPKENFVWQFDGKVKIRRAGKYTFCSTSDDGSRIKVNGRLVVNDDGLHGPKEKCGRRYLRRGHHRVITSGFQRGGGAYQTIYYKGPDTRWRKRLMNGSGVRWRRAKKRRGFRMRVWRGTKG
;
A
#
# COMPACT_ATOMS: atom_id res chain seq x y z
N VAL A 1 -18.99 -16.66 -15.52
CA VAL A 1 -17.59 -16.62 -15.02
C VAL A 1 -16.65 -16.82 -16.21
N TRP A 2 -15.92 -15.79 -16.63
CA TRP A 2 -15.08 -15.85 -17.84
C TRP A 2 -13.90 -16.81 -17.65
N ARG A 3 -14.01 -18.00 -18.24
CA ARG A 3 -12.95 -19.01 -18.38
C ARG A 3 -12.36 -18.85 -19.78
N GLY A 4 -11.24 -18.12 -19.88
CA GLY A 4 -10.52 -17.99 -21.15
C GLY A 4 -10.58 -16.62 -21.82
N THR A 5 -9.87 -16.51 -22.94
CA THR A 5 -9.70 -15.27 -23.73
C THR A 5 -10.47 -15.28 -25.04
N LYS A 6 -11.04 -16.42 -25.47
CA LYS A 6 -12.06 -16.44 -26.54
C LYS A 6 -13.22 -15.53 -26.11
N GLY A 7 -13.44 -14.44 -26.85
CA GLY A 7 -14.49 -13.45 -26.53
C GLY A 7 -14.08 -12.34 -25.55
N MET A 8 -12.79 -12.14 -25.23
CA MET A 8 -12.35 -11.05 -24.36
C MET A 8 -12.62 -9.69 -25.03
N ARG A 9 -13.62 -8.95 -24.54
CA ARG A 9 -13.93 -7.57 -24.95
C ARG A 9 -13.45 -6.51 -23.96
N HIS A 10 -13.08 -6.93 -22.75
CA HIS A 10 -12.67 -6.05 -21.66
C HIS A 10 -11.58 -6.69 -20.80
N ILE A 11 -10.79 -5.85 -20.12
CA ILE A 11 -9.77 -6.28 -19.15
C ILE A 11 -10.45 -6.99 -17.96
N PRO A 12 -10.15 -8.28 -17.74
CA PRO A 12 -10.71 -9.05 -16.63
C PRO A 12 -10.40 -8.43 -15.27
N GLY A 13 -11.37 -8.48 -14.34
CA GLY A 13 -11.20 -7.97 -12.98
C GLY A 13 -10.13 -8.71 -12.16
N ASN A 14 -9.81 -9.95 -12.53
CA ASN A 14 -8.71 -10.72 -11.96
C ASN A 14 -8.09 -11.67 -13.01
N PHE A 15 -6.80 -12.02 -12.83
CA PHE A 15 -6.07 -12.90 -13.76
C PHE A 15 -5.76 -14.28 -13.15
N LYS A 16 -6.48 -14.70 -12.10
CA LYS A 16 -6.15 -15.96 -11.39
C LYS A 16 -6.47 -17.19 -12.22
N SER A 17 -7.50 -17.12 -13.06
CA SER A 17 -7.92 -18.19 -13.97
C SER A 17 -7.09 -18.28 -15.25
N PHE A 18 -6.13 -17.38 -15.47
CA PHE A 18 -5.35 -17.32 -16.71
C PHE A 18 -4.00 -18.04 -16.55
N LYS A 19 -3.55 -18.73 -17.61
CA LYS A 19 -2.24 -19.40 -17.63
C LYS A 19 -1.13 -18.37 -17.76
N ARG A 20 -0.25 -18.26 -16.77
CA ARG A 20 0.88 -17.32 -16.80
C ARG A 20 1.93 -17.75 -17.83
N MET A 21 2.16 -16.92 -18.84
CA MET A 21 3.15 -17.19 -19.89
C MET A 21 4.57 -16.79 -19.50
N GLY A 22 4.72 -15.79 -18.62
CA GLY A 22 6.03 -15.41 -18.12
C GLY A 22 6.06 -14.15 -17.26
N THR A 23 7.27 -13.76 -16.87
CA THR A 23 7.54 -12.53 -16.13
C THR A 23 8.87 -11.95 -16.59
N ARG A 24 8.90 -10.65 -16.92
CA ARG A 24 10.12 -9.91 -17.28
C ARG A 24 10.15 -8.59 -16.50
N TYR A 25 11.33 -7.99 -16.37
CA TYR A 25 11.46 -6.63 -15.88
C TYR A 25 11.86 -5.72 -17.05
N VAL A 26 11.17 -4.59 -17.18
CA VAL A 26 11.39 -3.62 -18.25
C VAL A 26 11.46 -2.22 -17.66
N ASN A 27 12.43 -1.40 -18.06
CA ASN A 27 12.55 -0.03 -17.54
C ASN A 27 11.42 0.86 -18.03
N TYR A 28 11.04 0.67 -19.30
CA TYR A 28 9.98 1.41 -19.97
C TYR A 28 8.88 0.46 -20.42
N ILE A 29 7.65 0.95 -20.40
CA ILE A 29 6.52 0.30 -21.06
C ILE A 29 6.45 0.91 -22.46
N ASN A 30 7.17 0.29 -23.40
CA ASN A 30 7.28 0.72 -24.81
C ASN A 30 7.30 -0.51 -25.72
N LEU A 31 6.14 -1.15 -25.88
CA LEU A 31 5.93 -2.33 -26.70
C LEU A 31 5.02 -1.94 -27.86
N ARG A 32 5.59 -1.72 -29.04
CA ARG A 32 4.87 -1.12 -30.18
C ARG A 32 4.27 -2.12 -31.17
N ASN A 33 4.41 -3.41 -30.91
CA ASN A 33 3.87 -4.49 -31.74
C ASN A 33 3.97 -5.83 -31.01
N GLN A 34 3.33 -6.85 -31.57
CA GLN A 34 3.36 -8.22 -31.07
C GLN A 34 4.79 -8.76 -30.87
N LYS A 35 5.70 -8.51 -31.82
CA LYS A 35 7.11 -8.95 -31.73
C LYS A 35 7.81 -8.36 -30.51
N ALA A 36 7.49 -7.14 -30.11
CA ALA A 36 8.03 -6.52 -28.90
C ALA A 36 7.60 -7.26 -27.63
N PHE A 37 6.36 -7.74 -27.54
CA PHE A 37 5.90 -8.58 -26.43
C PHE A 37 6.65 -9.91 -26.39
N THR A 38 6.72 -10.62 -27.53
CA THR A 38 7.43 -11.90 -27.64
C THR A 38 8.90 -11.77 -27.30
N ARG A 39 9.58 -10.69 -27.70
CA ARG A 39 10.98 -10.40 -27.32
C ARG A 39 11.17 -10.24 -25.81
N LYS A 40 10.15 -9.76 -25.07
CA LYS A 40 10.21 -9.67 -23.60
C LYS A 40 9.84 -10.99 -22.94
N ILE A 41 8.83 -11.69 -23.45
CA ILE A 41 8.35 -12.98 -22.94
C ILE A 41 8.09 -13.89 -24.16
N ARG A 42 9.03 -14.80 -24.45
CA ARG A 42 9.01 -15.67 -25.66
C ARG A 42 7.71 -16.44 -25.84
N LYS A 43 7.06 -16.83 -24.75
CA LYS A 43 5.80 -17.58 -24.75
C LYS A 43 4.55 -16.70 -24.88
N THR A 44 4.67 -15.42 -25.27
CA THR A 44 3.49 -14.54 -25.46
C THR A 44 2.72 -15.03 -26.71
N PRO A 45 1.44 -15.40 -26.58
CA PRO A 45 0.63 -15.80 -27.73
C PRO A 45 0.35 -14.61 -28.65
N LYS A 46 0.03 -14.86 -29.92
CA LYS A 46 -0.28 -13.81 -30.91
C LYS A 46 -1.56 -13.05 -30.58
N GLU A 47 -2.49 -13.71 -29.90
CA GLU A 47 -3.82 -13.24 -29.61
C GLU A 47 -4.26 -13.72 -28.23
N ASN A 48 -5.40 -13.20 -27.77
CA ASN A 48 -6.12 -13.79 -26.65
C ASN A 48 -5.25 -13.86 -25.37
N PHE A 49 -4.65 -12.73 -24.98
CA PHE A 49 -3.82 -12.61 -23.78
C PHE A 49 -3.97 -11.28 -23.04
N VAL A 50 -3.59 -11.27 -21.77
CA VAL A 50 -3.57 -10.08 -20.91
C VAL A 50 -2.16 -9.79 -20.42
N TRP A 51 -1.86 -8.53 -20.17
CA TRP A 51 -0.62 -8.10 -19.53
C TRP A 51 -0.83 -7.24 -18.30
N GLN A 52 0.19 -7.23 -17.44
CA GLN A 52 0.27 -6.28 -16.33
C GLN A 52 1.70 -5.84 -16.09
N PHE A 53 1.88 -4.53 -15.98
CA PHE A 53 3.08 -3.89 -15.47
C PHE A 53 2.81 -3.41 -14.05
N ASP A 54 3.64 -3.83 -13.09
CA ASP A 54 3.57 -3.40 -11.69
C ASP A 54 4.93 -2.83 -11.28
N GLY A 55 4.96 -1.54 -10.96
CA GLY A 55 6.19 -0.84 -10.66
C GLY A 55 5.96 0.44 -9.86
N LYS A 56 7.01 1.25 -9.79
CA LYS A 56 6.96 2.57 -9.16
C LYS A 56 7.60 3.60 -10.07
N VAL A 57 7.09 4.82 -10.01
CA VAL A 57 7.71 6.01 -10.62
C VAL A 57 8.18 6.93 -9.48
N LYS A 58 9.37 7.52 -9.63
CA LYS A 58 9.93 8.47 -8.68
C LYS A 58 9.58 9.87 -9.16
N ILE A 59 8.81 10.57 -8.34
CA ILE A 59 8.42 11.96 -8.52
C ILE A 59 9.36 12.82 -7.69
N ARG A 60 10.12 13.73 -8.32
CA ARG A 60 11.08 14.61 -7.63
C ARG A 60 10.43 15.94 -7.23
N ARG A 61 9.57 16.49 -8.08
CA ARG A 61 8.81 17.73 -7.87
C ARG A 61 7.33 17.39 -7.69
N ALA A 62 6.71 17.89 -6.61
CA ALA A 62 5.27 17.69 -6.43
C ALA A 62 4.48 18.48 -7.49
N GLY A 63 3.30 18.00 -7.87
CA GLY A 63 2.43 18.72 -8.82
C GLY A 63 1.48 17.80 -9.58
N LYS A 64 0.76 18.37 -10.55
CA LYS A 64 -0.16 17.64 -11.44
C LYS A 64 0.62 16.95 -12.55
N TYR A 65 0.46 15.63 -12.65
CA TYR A 65 1.04 14.82 -13.72
C TYR A 65 -0.06 14.31 -14.63
N THR A 66 0.20 14.32 -15.94
CA THR A 66 -0.63 13.65 -16.95
C THR A 66 0.04 12.31 -17.29
N PHE A 67 -0.74 11.25 -17.29
CA PHE A 67 -0.38 9.88 -17.64
C PHE A 67 -1.10 9.55 -18.95
N CYS A 68 -0.38 9.07 -19.97
CA CYS A 68 -0.96 8.70 -21.26
C CYS A 68 -0.64 7.24 -21.57
N SER A 69 -1.65 6.49 -21.97
CA SER A 69 -1.57 5.10 -22.40
C SER A 69 -1.93 5.03 -23.86
N THR A 70 -1.08 4.43 -24.69
CA THR A 70 -1.47 4.00 -26.03
C THR A 70 -1.53 2.50 -26.05
N SER A 71 -2.67 1.90 -26.43
CA SER A 71 -2.82 0.44 -26.45
C SER A 71 -3.70 -0.07 -27.58
N ASP A 72 -3.46 -1.33 -27.93
CA ASP A 72 -4.26 -2.18 -28.82
C ASP A 72 -4.27 -3.61 -28.22
N ASP A 73 -5.37 -4.13 -27.68
CA ASP A 73 -6.68 -3.48 -27.45
C ASP A 73 -6.62 -2.55 -26.20
N GLY A 74 -7.57 -2.68 -25.27
CA GLY A 74 -7.74 -1.79 -24.14
C GLY A 74 -6.68 -1.88 -23.04
N SER A 75 -6.49 -0.75 -22.34
CA SER A 75 -5.60 -0.61 -21.20
C SER A 75 -6.16 0.27 -20.07
N ARG A 76 -5.61 0.09 -18.87
CA ARG A 76 -5.90 0.86 -17.65
C ARG A 76 -4.63 1.24 -16.94
N ILE A 77 -4.56 2.47 -16.42
CA ILE A 77 -3.48 2.91 -15.52
C ILE A 77 -4.06 3.22 -14.14
N LYS A 78 -3.52 2.58 -13.11
CA LYS A 78 -3.77 2.90 -11.70
C LYS A 78 -2.53 3.50 -11.05
N VAL A 79 -2.67 4.66 -10.42
CA VAL A 79 -1.60 5.33 -9.67
C VAL A 79 -1.96 5.38 -8.18
N ASN A 80 -1.12 4.78 -7.34
CA ASN A 80 -1.37 4.55 -5.91
C ASN A 80 -2.73 3.89 -5.62
N GLY A 81 -3.16 3.00 -6.52
CA GLY A 81 -4.42 2.26 -6.40
C GLY A 81 -5.66 2.98 -6.94
N ARG A 82 -5.58 4.27 -7.30
CA ARG A 82 -6.70 4.98 -7.96
C ARG A 82 -6.58 4.86 -9.48
N LEU A 83 -7.69 4.62 -10.17
CA LEU A 83 -7.76 4.62 -11.63
C LEU A 83 -7.52 6.05 -12.14
N VAL A 84 -6.63 6.18 -13.12
CA VAL A 84 -6.25 7.48 -13.71
C VAL A 84 -6.55 7.49 -15.21
N VAL A 85 -6.27 6.38 -15.90
CA VAL A 85 -6.63 6.17 -17.30
C VAL A 85 -7.46 4.89 -17.40
N ASN A 86 -8.58 4.97 -18.10
CA ASN A 86 -9.44 3.83 -18.40
C ASN A 86 -9.79 3.86 -19.89
N ASP A 87 -9.08 3.06 -20.67
CA ASP A 87 -9.31 2.85 -22.09
C ASP A 87 -9.56 1.36 -22.31
N ASP A 88 -10.56 0.82 -21.63
CA ASP A 88 -10.92 -0.59 -21.76
C ASP A 88 -11.92 -0.77 -22.91
N GLY A 89 -11.95 -1.95 -23.52
CA GLY A 89 -12.71 -2.20 -24.74
C GLY A 89 -11.83 -2.69 -25.88
N LEU A 90 -12.47 -3.09 -26.98
CA LEU A 90 -11.82 -3.44 -28.24
C LEU A 90 -11.57 -2.19 -29.06
N HIS A 91 -10.35 -2.01 -29.54
CA HIS A 91 -9.96 -0.91 -30.42
C HIS A 91 -8.53 -1.10 -30.92
N GLY A 92 -8.23 -0.52 -32.09
CA GLY A 92 -6.84 -0.37 -32.55
C GLY A 92 -6.02 0.59 -31.68
N PRO A 93 -4.77 0.92 -32.07
CA PRO A 93 -3.88 1.72 -31.26
C PRO A 93 -4.43 3.14 -31.04
N LYS A 94 -4.89 3.41 -29.81
CA LYS A 94 -5.42 4.73 -29.42
C LYS A 94 -4.73 5.23 -28.16
N GLU A 95 -4.45 6.54 -28.10
CA GLU A 95 -3.95 7.17 -26.89
C GLU A 95 -5.09 7.71 -26.01
N LYS A 96 -5.03 7.40 -24.71
CA LYS A 96 -5.86 8.03 -23.69
C LYS A 96 -5.03 8.53 -22.53
N CYS A 97 -5.35 9.73 -22.08
CA CYS A 97 -4.64 10.39 -20.99
C CYS A 97 -5.53 10.63 -19.77
N GLY A 98 -4.89 10.79 -18.61
CA GLY A 98 -5.55 11.10 -17.35
C GLY A 98 -4.60 11.82 -16.41
N ARG A 99 -5.14 12.69 -15.55
CA ARG A 99 -4.34 13.58 -14.70
C ARG A 99 -4.43 13.19 -13.23
N ARG A 100 -3.33 13.37 -12.50
CA ARG A 100 -3.28 13.13 -11.05
C ARG A 100 -2.23 14.01 -10.38
N TYR A 101 -2.60 14.63 -9.27
CA TYR A 101 -1.63 15.28 -8.39
C TYR A 101 -0.78 14.24 -7.63
N LEU A 102 0.54 14.43 -7.62
CA LEU A 102 1.50 13.59 -6.92
C LEU A 102 2.40 14.44 -6.03
N ARG A 103 2.71 13.93 -4.84
CA ARG A 103 3.70 14.51 -3.94
C ARG A 103 5.10 14.03 -4.33
N ARG A 104 6.16 14.66 -3.84
CA ARG A 104 7.53 14.12 -3.96
C ARG A 104 7.60 12.72 -3.34
N GLY A 105 8.14 11.75 -4.06
CA GLY A 105 8.32 10.38 -3.57
C GLY A 105 8.14 9.29 -4.63
N HIS A 106 8.02 8.05 -4.19
CA HIS A 106 7.78 6.92 -5.09
C HIS A 106 6.31 6.55 -5.10
N HIS A 107 5.70 6.56 -6.28
CA HIS A 107 4.30 6.23 -6.47
C HIS A 107 4.15 4.90 -7.19
N ARG A 108 3.28 4.04 -6.68
CA ARG A 108 3.00 2.75 -7.33
C ARG A 108 2.19 3.01 -8.59
N VAL A 109 2.60 2.41 -9.70
CA VAL A 109 1.88 2.45 -10.96
C VAL A 109 1.60 1.01 -11.39
N ILE A 110 0.35 0.72 -11.69
CA ILE A 110 -0.09 -0.55 -12.27
C ILE A 110 -0.74 -0.23 -13.61
N THR A 111 -0.20 -0.77 -14.69
CA THR A 111 -0.83 -0.77 -16.00
C THR A 111 -1.29 -2.18 -16.31
N SER A 112 -2.53 -2.35 -16.78
CA SER A 112 -3.03 -3.64 -17.28
C SER A 112 -3.70 -3.43 -18.62
N GLY A 113 -3.64 -4.41 -19.49
CA GLY A 113 -4.29 -4.36 -20.79
C GLY A 113 -4.47 -5.76 -21.36
N PHE A 114 -5.07 -5.85 -22.53
CA PHE A 114 -5.33 -7.10 -23.19
C PHE A 114 -5.20 -7.01 -24.70
N GLN A 115 -5.01 -8.16 -25.31
CA GLN A 115 -5.07 -8.34 -26.75
C GLN A 115 -6.03 -9.48 -27.05
N ARG A 116 -7.06 -9.22 -27.86
CA ARG A 116 -7.90 -10.20 -28.52
C ARG A 116 -7.32 -10.68 -29.86
N GLY A 117 -6.93 -9.80 -30.79
CA GLY A 117 -6.42 -10.14 -32.13
C GLY A 117 -5.86 -8.92 -32.89
N GLY A 118 -5.35 -9.07 -34.12
CA GLY A 118 -4.90 -7.94 -34.96
C GLY A 118 -3.49 -7.37 -34.68
N GLY A 119 -2.98 -7.45 -33.44
CA GLY A 119 -1.58 -7.11 -33.10
C GLY A 119 -1.42 -6.26 -31.86
N ALA A 120 -0.59 -6.66 -30.88
CA ALA A 120 -0.59 -6.02 -29.56
C ALA A 120 0.25 -4.73 -29.50
N TYR A 121 -0.29 -3.69 -28.86
CA TYR A 121 0.41 -2.42 -28.62
C TYR A 121 0.25 -1.97 -27.16
N GLN A 122 1.33 -1.48 -26.55
CA GLN A 122 1.29 -0.79 -25.26
C GLN A 122 2.50 0.15 -25.09
N THR A 123 2.24 1.46 -25.04
CA THR A 123 3.20 2.45 -24.56
C THR A 123 2.60 3.25 -23.39
N ILE A 124 3.47 3.76 -22.52
CA ILE A 124 3.06 4.61 -21.40
C ILE A 124 3.98 5.83 -21.33
N TYR A 125 3.39 7.00 -21.45
CA TYR A 125 4.05 8.29 -21.30
C TYR A 125 3.54 9.02 -20.06
N TYR A 126 4.33 9.99 -19.59
CA TYR A 126 3.92 10.94 -18.58
C TYR A 126 4.48 12.33 -18.86
N LYS A 127 3.78 13.36 -18.40
CA LYS A 127 4.27 14.75 -18.36
C LYS A 127 3.89 15.45 -17.07
N GLY A 128 4.75 16.33 -16.58
CA GLY A 128 4.53 17.11 -15.36
C GLY A 128 5.77 17.91 -14.96
N PRO A 129 5.83 18.44 -13.73
CA PRO A 129 6.95 19.23 -13.25
C PRO A 129 8.33 18.58 -13.44
N ASP A 130 8.46 17.25 -13.24
CA ASP A 130 9.73 16.54 -13.45
C ASP A 130 10.18 16.46 -14.90
N THR A 131 9.26 16.59 -15.86
CA THR A 131 9.56 16.51 -17.28
C THR A 131 9.56 17.87 -17.96
N ARG A 132 9.48 18.96 -17.17
CA ARG A 132 9.23 20.32 -17.68
C ARG A 132 8.03 20.33 -18.64
N TRP A 133 6.98 19.60 -18.26
CA TRP A 133 5.73 19.43 -19.04
C TRP A 133 5.88 18.76 -20.41
N ARG A 134 7.09 18.32 -20.79
CA ARG A 134 7.31 17.54 -22.01
C ARG A 134 6.83 16.10 -21.82
N LYS A 135 6.23 15.52 -22.87
CA LYS A 135 5.80 14.12 -22.89
C LYS A 135 7.05 13.22 -22.92
N ARG A 136 7.22 12.35 -21.93
CA ARG A 136 8.38 11.45 -21.81
C ARG A 136 7.91 10.02 -21.58
N LEU A 137 8.67 9.04 -22.09
CA LEU A 137 8.43 7.63 -21.77
C LEU A 137 8.53 7.43 -20.26
N MET A 138 7.57 6.70 -19.70
CA MET A 138 7.55 6.47 -18.27
C MET A 138 8.63 5.47 -17.86
N ASN A 139 9.60 5.93 -17.09
CA ASN A 139 10.64 5.10 -16.53
C ASN A 139 10.23 4.56 -15.15
N GLY A 140 10.27 3.24 -15.01
CA GLY A 140 10.11 2.58 -13.72
C GLY A 140 11.34 2.85 -12.85
N SER A 141 11.16 3.64 -11.80
CA SER A 141 12.19 4.12 -10.86
C SER A 141 13.02 3.04 -10.16
N GLY A 142 12.74 1.75 -10.39
CA GLY A 142 13.63 0.68 -10.03
C GLY A 142 14.02 0.68 -8.56
N VAL A 143 13.01 0.83 -7.70
CA VAL A 143 13.24 1.10 -6.29
C VAL A 143 14.12 0.01 -5.67
N ARG A 144 15.31 0.44 -5.24
CA ARG A 144 16.16 -0.24 -4.28
C ARG A 144 15.31 -0.42 -3.03
N TRP A 145 14.69 -1.58 -2.86
CA TRP A 145 14.22 -1.96 -1.54
C TRP A 145 15.48 -2.11 -0.71
N ARG A 146 15.80 -1.10 0.11
CA ARG A 146 16.77 -1.30 1.19
C ARG A 146 16.34 -2.58 1.89
N ARG A 147 17.28 -3.51 2.17
CA ARG A 147 17.03 -4.65 3.05
C ARG A 147 16.39 -4.09 4.31
N ALA A 148 15.08 -4.20 4.44
CA ALA A 148 14.44 -3.87 5.68
C ALA A 148 14.86 -4.98 6.63
N LYS A 149 15.67 -4.64 7.64
CA LYS A 149 16.00 -5.56 8.73
C LYS A 149 14.68 -6.17 9.22
N LYS A 150 14.63 -7.50 9.36
CA LYS A 150 13.47 -8.23 9.88
C LYS A 150 13.26 -7.73 11.31
N ARG A 151 12.40 -6.73 11.48
CA ARG A 151 12.02 -6.24 12.80
C ARG A 151 10.62 -6.77 13.08
N ARG A 152 10.53 -7.65 14.07
CA ARG A 152 9.28 -8.12 14.62
C ARG A 152 8.58 -6.97 15.37
N GLY A 153 7.26 -7.05 15.47
CA GLY A 153 6.49 -6.06 16.21
C GLY A 153 6.08 -4.79 15.44
N PHE A 154 5.60 -3.84 16.23
CA PHE A 154 5.24 -2.48 15.85
C PHE A 154 6.44 -1.56 16.01
N ARG A 155 6.64 -0.66 15.06
CA ARG A 155 7.55 0.47 15.24
C ARG A 155 6.85 1.52 16.09
N MET A 156 7.23 1.60 17.35
CA MET A 156 6.86 2.65 18.29
C MET A 156 7.70 3.89 18.04
N ARG A 157 7.05 5.05 18.04
CA ARG A 157 7.69 6.37 18.00
C ARG A 157 6.99 7.27 19.00
N VAL A 158 7.77 8.13 19.65
CA VAL A 158 7.28 9.14 20.60
C VAL A 158 7.80 10.49 20.17
N TRP A 159 6.96 11.51 20.29
CA TRP A 159 7.26 12.91 20.03
C TRP A 159 6.85 13.75 21.23
N ARG A 160 7.61 14.82 21.50
CA ARG A 160 7.22 15.85 22.47
C ARG A 160 6.08 16.66 21.86
N GLY A 161 4.94 16.71 22.55
CA GLY A 161 3.79 17.52 22.21
C GLY A 161 3.94 18.96 22.69
N THR A 162 2.89 19.75 22.49
CA THR A 162 2.77 21.13 22.96
C THR A 162 2.03 21.17 24.29
N LYS A 163 2.30 22.18 25.12
CA LYS A 163 1.55 22.45 26.35
C LYS A 163 0.06 22.65 25.98
N GLY A 164 -0.85 22.09 26.80
CA GLY A 164 -2.29 22.24 26.60
C GLY A 164 -2.91 21.36 25.50
N MET A 165 -2.19 20.37 24.97
CA MET A 165 -2.73 19.45 23.96
C MET A 165 -3.93 18.66 24.52
N ARG A 166 -5.09 18.77 23.84
CA ARG A 166 -6.34 18.07 24.21
C ARG A 166 -6.75 16.96 23.25
N HIS A 167 -6.09 16.87 22.10
CA HIS A 167 -6.40 15.92 21.03
C HIS A 167 -5.14 15.45 20.31
N ILE A 168 -5.21 14.28 19.69
CA ILE A 168 -4.15 13.74 18.83
C ILE A 168 -3.96 14.69 17.62
N PRO A 169 -2.76 15.30 17.46
CA PRO A 169 -2.52 16.24 16.37
C PRO A 169 -2.61 15.58 14.99
N GLY A 170 -3.16 16.30 14.01
CA GLY A 170 -3.24 15.84 12.62
C GLY A 170 -1.88 15.58 11.97
N ASN A 171 -0.83 16.31 12.39
CA ASN A 171 0.53 16.17 11.88
C ASN A 171 1.60 16.23 12.98
N PHE A 172 1.66 15.25 13.88
CA PHE A 172 2.71 15.15 14.91
C PHE A 172 4.14 14.91 14.35
N LYS A 173 4.37 14.88 13.02
CA LYS A 173 5.73 14.73 12.46
C LYS A 173 6.55 16.01 12.52
N SER A 174 5.92 17.17 12.66
CA SER A 174 6.59 18.45 12.90
C SER A 174 7.19 18.54 14.31
N PHE A 175 6.69 17.74 15.24
CA PHE A 175 7.15 17.73 16.62
C PHE A 175 8.54 17.09 16.79
N LYS A 176 9.24 17.46 17.88
CA LYS A 176 10.54 16.89 18.23
C LYS A 176 10.39 15.41 18.57
N ARG A 177 11.03 14.53 17.80
CA ARG A 177 10.99 13.08 18.02
C ARG A 177 11.88 12.69 19.20
N MET A 178 11.29 12.06 20.22
CA MET A 178 12.00 11.61 21.43
C MET A 178 12.71 10.26 21.22
N GLY A 179 12.17 9.41 20.34
CA GLY A 179 12.84 8.17 19.99
C GLY A 179 12.04 7.24 19.08
N THR A 180 12.62 6.08 18.81
CA THR A 180 11.99 4.99 18.05
C THR A 180 12.41 3.66 18.62
N ARG A 181 11.44 2.76 18.87
CA ARG A 181 11.70 1.37 19.29
C ARG A 181 10.78 0.40 18.55
N TYR A 182 11.10 -0.88 18.60
CA TYR A 182 10.25 -1.94 18.09
C TYR A 182 9.74 -2.75 19.28
N VAL A 183 8.43 -2.99 19.31
CA VAL A 183 7.75 -3.73 20.38
C VAL A 183 6.81 -4.76 19.78
N ASN A 184 6.83 -6.00 20.28
CA ASN A 184 5.94 -7.04 19.76
C ASN A 184 4.48 -6.79 20.14
N TYR A 185 4.26 -6.31 21.36
CA TYR A 185 2.95 -6.00 21.92
C TYR A 185 2.85 -4.52 22.27
N ILE A 186 1.66 -3.96 22.13
CA ILE A 186 1.32 -2.64 22.65
C ILE A 186 0.65 -2.88 24.01
N ASN A 187 1.45 -2.87 25.07
CA ASN A 187 1.06 -3.14 26.45
C ASN A 187 1.90 -2.23 27.38
N LEU A 188 1.59 -0.93 27.38
CA LEU A 188 2.25 0.10 28.18
C LEU A 188 1.25 0.60 29.21
N ARG A 189 1.33 0.12 30.45
CA ARG A 189 0.28 0.35 31.46
C ARG A 189 0.54 1.53 32.39
N ASN A 190 1.64 2.24 32.19
CA ASN A 190 2.03 3.41 32.99
C ASN A 190 3.16 4.18 32.30
N GLN A 191 3.46 5.37 32.82
CA GLN A 191 4.54 6.23 32.35
C GLN A 191 5.92 5.52 32.33
N LYS A 192 6.22 4.72 33.36
CA LYS A 192 7.48 3.94 33.46
C LYS A 192 7.62 2.92 32.31
N ALA A 193 6.52 2.35 31.82
CA ALA A 193 6.55 1.46 30.67
C ALA A 193 6.96 2.19 29.38
N PHE A 194 6.51 3.43 29.18
CA PHE A 194 6.92 4.26 28.05
C PHE A 194 8.40 4.62 28.11
N THR A 195 8.88 5.11 29.27
CA THR A 195 10.30 5.48 29.45
C THR A 195 11.24 4.28 29.32
N ARG A 196 10.85 3.09 29.79
CA ARG A 196 11.61 1.84 29.57
C ARG A 196 11.76 1.49 28.09
N LYS A 197 10.77 1.82 27.25
CA LYS A 197 10.90 1.64 25.79
C LYS A 197 11.71 2.78 25.17
N ILE A 198 11.42 4.02 25.50
CA ILE A 198 12.12 5.21 24.96
C ILE A 198 12.48 6.11 26.15
N ARG A 199 13.74 6.08 26.60
CA ARG A 199 14.23 6.78 27.80
C ARG A 199 13.90 8.27 27.83
N LYS A 200 13.90 8.92 26.66
CA LYS A 200 13.61 10.36 26.50
C LYS A 200 12.10 10.69 26.46
N THR A 201 11.21 9.78 26.86
CA THR A 201 9.76 10.05 26.86
C THR A 201 9.40 11.04 27.97
N PRO A 202 8.80 12.20 27.66
CA PRO A 202 8.35 13.18 28.65
C PRO A 202 7.30 12.59 29.59
N LYS A 203 7.18 13.12 30.82
CA LYS A 203 6.12 12.76 31.79
C LYS A 203 4.73 13.24 31.36
N GLU A 204 4.71 14.29 30.56
CA GLU A 204 3.51 14.99 30.13
C GLU A 204 3.64 15.50 28.70
N ASN A 205 2.51 15.85 28.08
CA ASN A 205 2.45 16.51 26.78
C ASN A 205 3.27 15.76 25.72
N PHE A 206 2.94 14.51 25.43
CA PHE A 206 3.61 13.73 24.38
C PHE A 206 2.65 12.90 23.54
N VAL A 207 3.10 12.56 22.33
CA VAL A 207 2.31 11.79 21.35
C VAL A 207 3.07 10.51 21.02
N TRP A 208 2.37 9.39 20.89
CA TRP A 208 2.93 8.14 20.40
C TRP A 208 2.30 7.66 19.10
N GLN A 209 3.05 6.84 18.36
CA GLN A 209 2.52 6.04 17.26
C GLN A 209 3.18 4.67 17.21
N PHE A 210 2.35 3.65 17.10
CA PHE A 210 2.71 2.29 16.71
C PHE A 210 2.33 2.06 15.25
N ASP A 211 3.30 1.70 14.40
CA ASP A 211 3.07 1.37 12.99
C ASP A 211 3.61 -0.04 12.71
N GLY A 212 2.71 -0.96 12.38
CA GLY A 212 3.07 -2.36 12.18
C GLY A 212 2.05 -3.13 11.35
N LYS A 213 2.22 -4.45 11.33
CA LYS A 213 1.25 -5.35 10.70
C LYS A 213 0.85 -6.47 11.64
N VAL A 214 -0.42 -6.86 11.57
CA VAL A 214 -0.94 -8.07 12.21
C VAL A 214 -1.17 -9.13 11.13
N LYS A 215 -0.80 -10.38 11.41
CA LYS A 215 -1.05 -11.51 10.51
C LYS A 215 -2.38 -12.15 10.90
N ILE A 216 -3.32 -12.11 9.96
CA ILE A 216 -4.62 -12.77 10.05
C ILE A 216 -4.53 -14.11 9.35
N ARG A 217 -4.76 -15.23 10.06
CA ARG A 217 -4.69 -16.59 9.48
C ARG A 217 -6.06 -17.04 8.97
N ARG A 218 -7.14 -16.70 9.66
CA ARG A 218 -8.53 -17.01 9.32
C ARG A 218 -9.26 -15.70 8.97
N ALA A 219 -9.92 -15.66 7.82
CA ALA A 219 -10.72 -14.50 7.46
C ALA A 219 -11.94 -14.37 8.39
N GLY A 220 -12.40 -13.14 8.65
CA GLY A 220 -13.60 -12.91 9.45
C GLY A 220 -13.66 -11.53 10.09
N LYS A 221 -14.66 -11.31 10.95
CA LYS A 221 -14.85 -10.07 11.71
C LYS A 221 -13.93 -10.07 12.93
N TYR A 222 -13.08 -9.07 13.04
CA TYR A 222 -12.21 -8.86 14.19
C TYR A 222 -12.67 -7.63 14.97
N THR A 223 -12.66 -7.75 16.29
CA THR A 223 -12.82 -6.61 17.21
C THR A 223 -11.44 -6.17 17.67
N PHE A 224 -11.18 -4.88 17.63
CA PHE A 224 -9.96 -4.21 18.09
C PHE A 224 -10.33 -3.34 19.27
N CYS A 225 -9.63 -3.46 20.39
CA CYS A 225 -9.89 -2.68 21.59
C CYS A 225 -8.62 -1.92 22.00
N SER A 226 -8.77 -0.63 22.26
CA SER A 226 -7.74 0.27 22.74
C SER A 226 -8.08 0.68 24.16
N THR A 227 -7.17 0.52 25.11
CA THR A 227 -7.26 1.22 26.39
C THR A 227 -6.19 2.29 26.41
N SER A 228 -6.55 3.55 26.66
CA SER A 228 -5.58 4.64 26.72
C SER A 228 -5.91 5.71 27.76
N ASP A 229 -4.86 6.41 28.16
CA ASP A 229 -4.86 7.60 29.03
C ASP A 229 -3.76 8.55 28.49
N ASP A 230 -4.05 9.66 27.81
CA ASP A 230 -5.37 10.15 27.36
C ASP A 230 -5.86 9.41 26.08
N GLY A 231 -6.24 10.14 25.04
CA GLY A 231 -6.90 9.61 23.86
C GLY A 231 -6.04 8.78 22.90
N SER A 232 -6.68 7.83 22.21
CA SER A 232 -6.08 6.98 21.18
C SER A 232 -6.98 6.72 19.97
N ARG A 233 -6.35 6.33 18.86
CA ARG A 233 -7.00 5.96 17.59
C ARG A 233 -6.36 4.71 17.02
N ILE A 234 -7.16 3.79 16.49
CA ILE A 234 -6.69 2.63 15.72
C ILE A 234 -7.16 2.75 14.27
N LYS A 235 -6.21 2.72 13.33
CA LYS A 235 -6.47 2.57 11.89
C LYS A 235 -6.03 1.19 11.40
N VAL A 236 -6.91 0.47 10.73
CA VAL A 236 -6.62 -0.83 10.09
C VAL A 236 -6.74 -0.68 8.59
N ASN A 237 -5.66 -0.98 7.86
CA ASN A 237 -5.53 -0.76 6.41
C ASN A 237 -5.88 0.67 5.98
N GLY A 238 -5.59 1.65 6.83
CA GLY A 238 -5.83 3.08 6.57
C GLY A 238 -7.24 3.57 6.93
N ARG A 239 -8.19 2.69 7.25
CA ARG A 239 -9.52 3.08 7.75
C ARG A 239 -9.53 3.16 9.27
N LEU A 240 -10.15 4.19 9.82
CA LEU A 240 -10.37 4.36 11.27
C LEU A 240 -11.31 3.26 11.76
N VAL A 241 -10.95 2.60 12.85
CA VAL A 241 -11.72 1.50 13.47
C VAL A 241 -12.07 1.82 14.90
N VAL A 242 -11.14 2.43 15.65
CA VAL A 242 -11.37 2.93 17.01
C VAL A 242 -10.97 4.40 17.03
N ASN A 243 -11.83 5.25 17.59
CA ASN A 243 -11.58 6.66 17.80
C ASN A 243 -11.98 7.04 19.22
N ASP A 244 -11.00 7.14 20.10
CA ASP A 244 -11.15 7.57 21.49
C ASP A 244 -10.22 8.77 21.71
N ASP A 245 -10.36 9.80 20.90
CA ASP A 245 -9.55 11.02 21.05
C ASP A 245 -10.19 11.96 22.08
N GLY A 246 -9.40 12.85 22.67
CA GLY A 246 -9.83 13.70 23.78
C GLY A 246 -9.11 13.36 25.08
N LEU A 247 -9.37 14.18 26.10
CA LEU A 247 -8.85 14.01 27.46
C LEU A 247 -9.73 13.02 28.22
N HIS A 248 -9.12 12.05 28.87
CA HIS A 248 -9.79 11.09 29.74
C HIS A 248 -8.77 10.20 30.44
N GLY A 249 -9.13 9.68 31.62
CA GLY A 249 -8.36 8.61 32.26
C GLY A 249 -8.43 7.28 31.49
N PRO A 250 -7.86 6.19 32.03
CA PRO A 250 -7.79 4.90 31.33
C PRO A 250 -9.17 4.36 30.95
N LYS A 251 -9.51 4.41 29.67
CA LYS A 251 -10.79 3.94 29.14
C LYS A 251 -10.58 2.98 27.98
N GLU A 252 -11.33 1.88 27.95
CA GLU A 252 -11.34 0.97 26.80
C GLU A 252 -12.39 1.37 25.76
N LYS A 253 -11.99 1.45 24.50
CA LYS A 253 -12.87 1.58 23.35
C LYS A 253 -12.58 0.54 22.30
N CYS A 254 -13.64 -0.07 21.77
CA CYS A 254 -13.54 -1.13 20.78
C CYS A 254 -14.17 -0.73 19.44
N GLY A 255 -13.72 -1.39 18.38
CA GLY A 255 -14.26 -1.22 17.03
C GLY A 255 -14.05 -2.49 16.22
N ARG A 256 -14.95 -2.73 15.26
CA ARG A 256 -14.98 -3.99 14.50
C ARG A 256 -14.61 -3.78 13.04
N ARG A 257 -13.93 -4.77 12.46
CA ARG A 257 -13.58 -4.76 11.04
C ARG A 257 -13.45 -6.17 10.48
N TYR A 258 -14.04 -6.41 9.32
CA TYR A 258 -13.78 -7.62 8.55
C TYR A 258 -12.37 -7.60 7.94
N LEU A 259 -11.62 -8.68 8.13
CA LEU A 259 -10.30 -8.89 7.55
C LEU A 259 -10.23 -10.20 6.79
N ARG A 260 -9.54 -10.18 5.64
CA ARG A 260 -9.21 -11.39 4.87
C ARG A 260 -7.94 -12.03 5.45
N ARG A 261 -7.65 -13.28 5.11
CA ARG A 261 -6.35 -13.90 5.42
C ARG A 261 -5.20 -13.08 4.83
N GLY A 262 -4.18 -12.77 5.63
CA GLY A 262 -3.01 -12.02 5.18
C GLY A 262 -2.42 -11.09 6.24
N HIS A 263 -1.53 -10.19 5.82
CA HIS A 263 -0.98 -9.17 6.72
C HIS A 263 -1.74 -7.85 6.57
N HIS A 264 -2.28 -7.34 7.67
CA HIS A 264 -3.04 -6.09 7.72
C HIS A 264 -2.22 -5.03 8.42
N ARG A 265 -2.13 -3.84 7.82
CA ARG A 265 -1.42 -2.72 8.45
C ARG A 265 -2.28 -2.18 9.58
N VAL A 266 -1.70 -2.02 10.75
CA VAL A 266 -2.34 -1.41 11.91
C VAL A 266 -1.49 -0.23 12.35
N ILE A 267 -2.14 0.92 12.50
CA ILE A 267 -1.55 2.14 13.04
C ILE A 267 -2.36 2.51 14.27
N THR A 268 -1.70 2.58 15.42
CA THR A 268 -2.26 3.14 16.65
C THR A 268 -1.55 4.43 16.95
N SER A 269 -2.28 5.49 17.22
CA SER A 269 -1.74 6.77 17.70
C SER A 269 -2.48 7.17 18.95
N GLY A 270 -1.81 7.85 19.87
CA GLY A 270 -2.42 8.41 21.05
C GLY A 270 -1.55 9.51 21.63
N PHE A 271 -2.06 10.19 22.64
CA PHE A 271 -1.36 11.26 23.32
C PHE A 271 -1.60 11.18 24.82
N GLN A 272 -0.74 11.86 25.56
CA GLN A 272 -0.93 12.09 26.98
C GLN A 272 -0.61 13.56 27.26
N ARG A 273 -1.48 14.20 28.05
CA ARG A 273 -1.35 15.57 28.53
C ARG A 273 -0.76 15.60 29.93
N GLY A 274 -1.34 14.88 30.90
CA GLY A 274 -0.94 14.88 32.33
C GLY A 274 -1.43 13.60 33.05
N GLY A 275 -1.27 13.50 34.38
CA GLY A 275 -1.85 12.42 35.22
C GLY A 275 -1.21 11.03 35.12
N GLY A 276 -0.92 10.55 33.91
CA GLY A 276 -0.29 9.26 33.67
C GLY A 276 -0.46 8.85 32.21
N ALA A 277 0.41 7.95 31.71
CA ALA A 277 0.30 7.46 30.33
C ALA A 277 -0.07 5.98 30.30
N TYR A 278 -1.12 5.66 29.54
CA TYR A 278 -1.58 4.29 29.35
C TYR A 278 -1.85 4.00 27.87
N GLN A 279 -1.43 2.83 27.39
CA GLN A 279 -1.83 2.30 26.09
C GLN A 279 -1.71 0.77 26.06
N THR A 280 -2.85 0.09 25.96
CA THR A 280 -2.90 -1.33 25.57
C THR A 280 -3.73 -1.50 24.29
N ILE A 281 -3.42 -2.55 23.52
CA ILE A 281 -4.20 -2.91 22.33
C ILE A 281 -4.48 -4.41 22.35
N TYR A 282 -5.76 -4.74 22.39
CA TYR A 282 -6.26 -6.11 22.30
C TYR A 282 -7.00 -6.33 20.98
N TYR A 283 -7.12 -7.59 20.58
CA TYR A 283 -7.98 -8.01 19.48
C TYR A 283 -8.66 -9.34 19.79
N LYS A 284 -9.83 -9.56 19.21
CA LYS A 284 -10.52 -10.85 19.20
C LYS A 284 -11.16 -11.14 17.84
N GLY A 285 -11.19 -12.40 17.45
CA GLY A 285 -11.79 -12.87 16.19
C GLY A 285 -11.50 -14.34 15.94
N PRO A 286 -11.70 -14.83 14.71
CA PRO A 286 -11.48 -16.24 14.36
C PRO A 286 -10.10 -16.80 14.74
N ASP A 287 -9.02 -16.00 14.60
CA ASP A 287 -7.66 -16.43 14.98
C ASP A 287 -7.48 -16.62 16.49
N THR A 288 -8.29 -15.96 17.30
CA THR A 288 -8.18 -16.02 18.77
C THR A 288 -9.26 -16.89 19.38
N ARG A 289 -10.03 -17.62 18.56
CA ARG A 289 -11.26 -18.32 18.97
C ARG A 289 -12.16 -17.37 19.77
N TRP A 290 -12.28 -16.14 19.28
CA TRP A 290 -13.06 -15.05 19.90
C TRP A 290 -12.62 -14.60 21.30
N ARG A 291 -11.54 -15.15 21.84
CA ARG A 291 -10.95 -14.70 23.11
C ARG A 291 -10.18 -13.39 22.91
N LYS A 292 -10.27 -12.49 23.88
CA LYS A 292 -9.51 -11.23 23.91
C LYS A 292 -8.03 -11.53 24.12
N ARG A 293 -7.17 -11.13 23.17
CA ARG A 293 -5.72 -11.38 23.23
C ARG A 293 -4.95 -10.09 22.96
N LEU A 294 -3.79 -9.93 23.60
CA LEU A 294 -2.88 -8.84 23.28
C LEU A 294 -2.51 -8.90 21.80
N MET A 295 -2.56 -7.75 21.13
CA MET A 295 -2.24 -7.69 19.72
C MET A 295 -0.73 -7.86 19.51
N ASN A 296 -0.36 -8.94 18.83
CA ASN A 296 1.03 -9.19 18.44
C ASN A 296 1.32 -8.62 17.04
N GLY A 297 2.28 -7.70 16.97
CA GLY A 297 2.83 -7.21 15.73
C GLY A 297 3.62 -8.31 15.04
N SER A 298 3.06 -8.84 13.96
CA SER A 298 3.62 -10.00 13.24
C SER A 298 5.02 -9.80 12.67
N GLY A 299 5.59 -8.57 12.70
CA GLY A 299 6.83 -8.24 12.03
C GLY A 299 6.66 -8.35 10.53
N VAL A 300 6.99 -7.30 9.78
CA VAL A 300 6.99 -7.48 8.33
C VAL A 300 8.26 -8.24 7.96
N ARG A 301 8.11 -9.51 7.54
CA ARG A 301 9.05 -10.12 6.60
C ARG A 301 8.92 -9.30 5.32
N TRP A 302 9.68 -8.21 5.22
CA TRP A 302 9.89 -7.58 3.92
C TRP A 302 10.62 -8.64 3.11
N ARG A 303 9.92 -9.28 2.19
CA ARG A 303 10.57 -10.13 1.20
C ARG A 303 11.71 -9.30 0.61
N ARG A 304 12.92 -9.87 0.57
CA ARG A 304 14.01 -9.33 -0.26
C ARG A 304 13.40 -9.07 -1.63
N ALA A 305 13.15 -7.82 -1.97
CA ALA A 305 12.98 -7.49 -3.37
C ALA A 305 14.40 -7.34 -3.90
N LYS A 306 14.80 -8.29 -4.75
CA LYS A 306 16.01 -8.17 -5.54
C LYS A 306 16.00 -6.79 -6.22
N LYS A 307 17.13 -6.09 -6.25
CA LYS A 307 17.31 -4.84 -7.00
C LYS A 307 16.95 -5.15 -8.45
N ARG A 308 15.75 -4.74 -8.88
CA ARG A 308 15.33 -4.87 -10.27
C ARG A 308 14.78 -3.52 -10.68
N ARG A 309 15.47 -2.88 -11.61
CA ARG A 309 15.03 -1.63 -12.20
C ARG A 309 13.77 -1.87 -13.04
N GLY A 310 12.91 -0.85 -13.17
CA GLY A 310 11.74 -0.93 -14.02
C GLY A 310 10.45 -1.50 -13.42
N PHE A 311 9.53 -1.85 -14.32
CA PHE A 311 8.25 -2.48 -14.09
C PHE A 311 8.37 -3.99 -14.21
N ARG A 312 7.70 -4.72 -13.30
CA ARG A 312 7.49 -6.15 -13.47
C ARG A 312 6.36 -6.37 -14.45
N MET A 313 6.72 -6.75 -15.68
CA MET A 313 5.82 -7.20 -16.73
C MET A 313 5.43 -8.66 -16.50
N ARG A 314 4.16 -8.96 -16.64
CA ARG A 314 3.60 -10.32 -16.66
C ARG A 314 2.62 -10.43 -17.81
N VAL A 315 2.62 -11.58 -18.47
CA VAL A 315 1.68 -11.93 -19.54
C VAL A 315 0.99 -13.23 -19.15
N TRP A 316 -0.31 -13.30 -19.41
CA TRP A 316 -1.11 -14.50 -19.23
C TRP A 316 -1.95 -14.76 -20.48
N ARG A 317 -2.06 -16.03 -20.86
CA ARG A 317 -2.95 -16.50 -21.91
C ARG A 317 -4.25 -16.99 -21.27
N GLY A 318 -5.39 -16.77 -21.91
CA GLY A 318 -6.60 -17.48 -21.51
C GLY A 318 -6.46 -18.98 -21.77
N THR A 319 -7.08 -19.80 -20.94
CA THR A 319 -7.26 -21.22 -21.26
C THR A 319 -8.48 -21.35 -22.17
N LYS A 320 -8.46 -22.26 -23.16
CA LYS A 320 -9.72 -22.68 -23.78
C LYS A 320 -10.58 -23.25 -22.64
N GLY A 321 -11.79 -22.72 -22.50
CA GLY A 321 -12.83 -23.34 -21.69
C GLY A 321 -13.29 -24.61 -22.37
#